data_AF-A0A946VRE2-F1
#
_entry.id   AF-A0A946VRE2-F1
#
_cell.length_a   1.000
_cell.length_b   1.000
_cell.length_c   1.000
_cell.angle_alpha   90.00
_cell.angle_beta   90.00
_cell.angle_gamma   90.00
#
_symmetry.space_group_name_H-M   'P 1'
#
loop_
_entity.id
_entity.type
_entity.pdbx_description
1 polymer ?
#
loop_
_entity_poly.entity_id
_entity_poly.type
_entity_poly.pdbx_seq_one_letter_code
_entity_poly.pdbx_strand_id
1 'polypeptide(L)'
;MQVYPDKLEAQLKRQLAAAYLIAGDESLLQRDAVDAIRASAAKAGFTTIETTIQDAGFDWQAWLSSCSEMSLFGEQRLLELRLSTAAIGVEGSKAICEYLSNPAPDSILLVTAPRISGE
;
A
#
# COMPACT_ATOMS: atom_id res chain seq x y z
N MET A 1 11.02 6.78 -3.91
CA MET A 1 11.90 7.49 -2.96
C MET A 1 12.02 6.64 -1.70
N GLN A 2 13.23 6.32 -1.25
CA GLN A 2 13.43 5.58 0.00
C GLN A 2 13.39 6.55 1.19
N VAL A 3 12.59 6.22 2.21
CA VAL A 3 12.46 7.01 3.43
C VAL A 3 12.77 6.12 4.61
N TYR A 4 13.61 6.60 5.53
CA TYR A 4 13.91 5.92 6.78
C TYR A 4 12.77 6.13 7.78
N PRO A 5 12.49 5.18 8.68
CA PRO A 5 11.37 5.27 9.63
C PRO A 5 11.36 6.56 10.45
N ASP A 6 12.52 7.00 10.95
CA ASP A 6 12.67 8.27 11.70
C ASP A 6 12.26 9.53 10.91
N LYS A 7 12.28 9.48 9.57
CA LYS A 7 11.91 10.60 8.69
C LYS A 7 10.50 10.48 8.12
N LEU A 8 9.80 9.37 8.37
CA LEU A 8 8.49 9.08 7.79
C LEU A 8 7.46 10.13 8.21
N GLU A 9 7.34 10.41 9.50
CA GLU A 9 6.36 11.38 10.02
C GLU A 9 6.55 12.79 9.42
N ALA A 10 7.79 13.24 9.30
CA ALA A 10 8.10 14.53 8.71
C ALA A 10 7.74 14.60 7.21
N GLN A 11 7.90 13.47 6.50
CA GLN A 11 7.55 13.37 5.09
C GLN A 11 6.02 13.35 4.90
N LEU A 12 5.30 12.58 5.70
CA LEU A 12 3.83 12.49 5.65
C LEU A 12 3.17 13.84 5.93
N LYS A 13 3.74 14.65 6.84
CA LYS A 13 3.28 16.03 7.10
C LYS A 13 3.49 16.98 5.91
N ARG A 14 4.49 16.73 5.07
CA ARG A 14 4.76 17.56 3.88
C ARG A 14 3.90 17.16 2.69
N GLN A 15 3.77 15.86 2.44
CA GLN A 15 3.03 15.36 1.30
C GLN A 15 2.59 13.92 1.56
N LEU A 16 1.33 13.63 1.28
CA LEU A 16 0.82 12.26 1.24
C LEU A 16 0.95 11.74 -0.21
N ALA A 17 1.76 10.70 -0.42
CA ALA A 17 1.91 10.03 -1.71
C ALA A 17 0.72 9.08 -1.99
N ALA A 18 0.49 8.82 -3.28
CA ALA A 18 -0.55 7.88 -3.73
C ALA A 18 -0.20 6.40 -3.47
N ALA A 19 1.08 6.08 -3.22
CA ALA A 19 1.52 4.72 -2.95
C ALA A 19 2.71 4.68 -1.97
N TYR A 20 2.72 3.66 -1.11
CA TYR A 20 3.78 3.38 -0.14
C TYR A 20 4.14 1.90 -0.16
N LEU A 21 5.44 1.62 0.00
CA LEU A 21 5.97 0.29 0.21
C LEU A 21 6.74 0.27 1.52
N ILE A 22 6.28 -0.55 2.45
CA ILE A 22 6.96 -0.86 3.71
C ILE A 22 7.52 -2.27 3.57
N ALA A 23 8.84 -2.39 3.47
CA ALA A 23 9.54 -3.66 3.45
C ALA A 23 10.62 -3.66 4.53
N GLY A 24 10.66 -4.71 5.36
CA GLY A 24 11.64 -4.80 6.45
C GLY A 24 11.57 -6.13 7.18
N ASP A 25 12.51 -6.37 8.09
CA ASP A 25 12.51 -7.57 8.94
C ASP A 25 11.92 -7.28 10.34
N GLU A 26 11.99 -6.01 10.77
CA GLU A 26 11.53 -5.57 12.08
C GLU A 26 10.02 -5.29 12.11
N SER A 27 9.25 -6.23 12.68
CA SER A 27 7.78 -6.13 12.71
C SER A 27 7.26 -4.89 13.46
N LEU A 28 7.98 -4.41 14.47
CA LEU A 28 7.60 -3.19 15.20
C LEU A 28 7.71 -1.95 14.33
N LEU A 29 8.82 -1.79 13.60
CA LEU A 29 9.02 -0.66 12.69
C LEU A 29 8.01 -0.67 11.54
N GLN A 30 7.67 -1.84 11.02
CA GLN A 30 6.62 -1.94 10.00
C GLN A 30 5.26 -1.48 10.53
N ARG A 31 4.87 -1.94 11.73
CA ARG A 31 3.60 -1.58 12.35
C ARG A 31 3.51 -0.08 12.62
N ASP A 32 4.58 0.50 13.15
CA ASP A 32 4.67 1.93 13.43
C ASP A 32 4.54 2.77 12.13
N ALA A 33 5.24 2.36 11.08
CA ALA A 33 5.13 3.00 9.78
C ALA A 33 3.72 2.89 9.16
N VAL A 34 3.08 1.72 9.26
CA VAL A 34 1.69 1.52 8.83
C VAL A 34 0.75 2.44 9.60
N ASP A 35 0.88 2.52 10.92
CA ASP A 35 0.04 3.36 11.77
C ASP A 35 0.20 4.85 11.42
N ALA A 36 1.44 5.30 11.24
CA ALA A 36 1.73 6.68 10.84
C ALA A 36 1.08 7.05 9.48
N ILE A 37 1.12 6.14 8.51
CA ILE A 37 0.48 6.32 7.20
C ILE A 37 -1.04 6.33 7.35
N ARG A 38 -1.62 5.38 8.09
CA ARG A 38 -3.07 5.34 8.36
C ARG A 38 -3.56 6.62 9.02
N ALA A 39 -2.86 7.09 10.05
CA ALA A 39 -3.21 8.32 10.77
C ALA A 39 -3.14 9.55 9.86
N SER A 40 -2.14 9.61 8.98
CA SER A 40 -2.00 10.70 8.00
C SER A 40 -3.06 10.63 6.90
N ALA A 41 -3.39 9.43 6.42
CA ALA A 41 -4.44 9.19 5.44
C ALA A 41 -5.82 9.56 6.00
N ALA A 42 -6.13 9.16 7.23
CA ALA A 42 -7.37 9.53 7.91
C ALA A 42 -7.53 11.06 8.05
N LYS A 43 -6.44 11.78 8.36
CA LYS A 43 -6.44 13.26 8.39
C LYS A 43 -6.68 13.90 7.02
N ALA A 44 -6.35 13.21 5.94
CA ALA A 44 -6.57 13.64 4.56
C ALA A 44 -7.94 13.20 3.99
N GLY A 45 -8.77 12.52 4.78
CA GLY A 45 -10.13 12.10 4.39
C GLY A 45 -10.26 10.64 3.97
N PHE A 46 -9.16 9.88 3.90
CA PHE A 46 -9.16 8.44 3.61
C PHE A 46 -9.55 7.66 4.87
N THR A 47 -10.86 7.58 5.12
CA THR A 47 -11.42 6.96 6.33
C THR A 47 -11.71 5.48 6.16
N THR A 48 -11.88 5.02 4.92
CA THR A 48 -12.15 3.61 4.61
C THR A 48 -10.83 2.88 4.37
N ILE A 49 -10.62 1.76 5.06
CA ILE A 49 -9.41 0.95 4.94
C ILE A 49 -9.81 -0.43 4.42
N GLU A 50 -9.28 -0.82 3.27
CA GLU A 50 -9.48 -2.14 2.69
C GLU A 50 -8.18 -2.93 2.81
N THR A 51 -8.12 -3.86 3.75
CA THR A 51 -6.95 -4.73 3.93
C THR A 51 -7.11 -6.02 3.14
N THR A 52 -6.18 -6.27 2.23
CA THR A 52 -6.05 -7.51 1.48
C THR A 52 -4.76 -8.22 1.88
N ILE A 53 -4.84 -9.54 2.13
CA ILE A 53 -3.68 -10.37 2.45
C ILE A 53 -3.40 -11.25 1.25
N GLN A 54 -2.18 -11.17 0.73
CA GLN A 54 -1.69 -12.06 -0.31
C GLN A 54 -1.29 -13.38 0.34
N ASP A 55 -1.96 -14.45 -0.07
CA ASP A 55 -1.76 -15.81 0.42
C ASP A 55 -1.59 -16.79 -0.75
N ALA A 56 -1.50 -18.09 -0.47
CA ALA A 56 -1.43 -19.11 -1.52
C ALA A 56 -2.70 -19.11 -2.38
N GLY A 57 -2.57 -18.88 -3.69
CA GLY A 57 -3.71 -18.76 -4.61
C GLY A 57 -4.33 -17.37 -4.68
N PHE A 58 -3.61 -16.33 -4.25
CA PHE A 58 -4.05 -14.94 -4.39
C PHE A 58 -4.25 -14.56 -5.87
N ASP A 59 -5.44 -14.04 -6.19
CA ASP A 59 -5.82 -13.64 -7.54
C ASP A 59 -5.51 -12.15 -7.77
N TRP A 60 -4.36 -11.90 -8.38
CA TRP A 60 -3.87 -10.55 -8.66
C TRP A 60 -4.78 -9.77 -9.63
N GLN A 61 -5.46 -10.46 -10.54
CA GLN A 61 -6.36 -9.83 -11.51
C GLN A 61 -7.65 -9.36 -10.83
N ALA A 62 -8.19 -10.17 -9.92
CA ALA A 62 -9.33 -9.79 -9.10
C ALA A 62 -9.00 -8.61 -8.17
N TRP A 63 -7.83 -8.64 -7.53
CA TRP A 63 -7.35 -7.53 -6.70
C TRP A 63 -7.22 -6.22 -7.49
N LEU A 64 -6.59 -6.28 -8.67
CA LEU A 64 -6.43 -5.11 -9.53
C LEU A 64 -7.79 -4.54 -9.99
N SER A 65 -8.73 -5.42 -10.34
CA SER A 65 -10.08 -5.02 -10.74
C SER A 65 -10.78 -4.29 -9.59
N SER A 66 -10.72 -4.84 -8.37
CA SER A 66 -11.29 -4.22 -7.18
C SER A 66 -10.64 -2.87 -6.84
N CYS A 67 -9.32 -2.74 -7.00
CA CYS A 67 -8.62 -1.47 -6.78
C CYS A 67 -8.97 -0.39 -7.82
N SER A 68 -9.35 -0.83 -9.03
CA SER A 68 -9.73 0.05 -10.15
C SER A 68 -11.23 0.36 -10.16
N GLU A 69 -12.04 -0.33 -9.37
CA GLU A 69 -13.45 -0.02 -9.18
C GLU A 69 -13.57 1.35 -8.51
N MET A 70 -13.99 2.34 -9.30
CA MET A 70 -14.20 3.70 -8.86
C MET A 70 -15.26 3.69 -7.76
N SER A 71 -14.98 4.35 -6.62
CA SER A 71 -15.96 4.41 -5.54
C SER A 71 -17.19 5.16 -6.05
N LEU A 72 -18.32 4.46 -6.15
CA LEU A 72 -19.59 5.03 -6.62
C LEU A 72 -20.07 6.20 -5.74
N PHE A 73 -19.57 6.26 -4.50
CA PHE A 73 -19.91 7.27 -3.50
C PHE A 73 -18.82 8.31 -3.28
N GLY A 74 -17.73 8.26 -4.06
CA GLY A 74 -16.57 9.15 -3.85
C GLY A 74 -15.84 8.90 -2.52
N GLU A 75 -15.96 7.69 -1.97
CA GLU A 75 -15.26 7.33 -0.74
C GLU A 75 -13.76 7.21 -1.00
N GLN A 76 -12.99 7.96 -0.22
CA GLN A 76 -11.54 7.92 -0.22
C GLN A 76 -11.05 6.70 0.58
N ARG A 77 -10.23 5.88 -0.06
CA ARG A 77 -9.88 4.54 0.45
C ARG A 77 -8.37 4.34 0.60
N LEU A 78 -7.98 3.73 1.70
CA LEU A 78 -6.62 3.22 1.90
C LEU A 78 -6.62 1.72 1.56
N LEU A 79 -6.06 1.38 0.42
CA LEU A 79 -5.92 0.01 -0.07
C LEU A 79 -4.64 -0.58 0.54
N GLU A 80 -4.78 -1.45 1.54
CA GLU A 80 -3.65 -2.08 2.21
C GLU A 80 -3.42 -3.49 1.67
N LEU A 81 -2.30 -3.70 0.99
CA LEU A 81 -1.87 -5.02 0.52
C LEU A 81 -0.77 -5.58 1.41
N ARG A 82 -1.04 -6.67 2.12
CA ARG A 82 -0.07 -7.37 2.96
C ARG A 82 0.47 -8.58 2.24
N LEU A 83 1.76 -8.58 1.96
CA LEU A 83 2.46 -9.66 1.31
C LEU A 83 2.98 -10.65 2.36
N SER A 84 2.64 -11.92 2.21
CA SER A 84 3.12 -12.98 3.11
C SER A 84 4.54 -13.43 2.76
N THR A 85 5.00 -13.11 1.56
CA THR A 85 6.35 -13.38 1.05
C THR A 85 6.89 -12.17 0.29
N ALA A 86 8.22 -12.04 0.21
CA ALA A 86 8.86 -11.01 -0.62
C ALA A 86 8.65 -11.27 -2.11
N ALA A 87 8.36 -12.52 -2.49
CA ALA A 87 8.17 -12.94 -3.88
C ALA A 87 6.70 -12.81 -4.29
N ILE A 88 6.36 -11.73 -4.99
CA ILE A 88 5.03 -11.52 -5.59
C ILE A 88 4.88 -12.14 -6.98
N GLY A 89 5.97 -12.71 -7.52
CA GLY A 89 6.01 -13.28 -8.86
C GLY A 89 5.78 -12.25 -9.97
N VAL A 90 5.73 -12.74 -11.21
CA VAL A 90 5.52 -11.91 -12.41
C VAL A 90 4.12 -11.30 -12.41
N GLU A 91 3.10 -12.09 -12.04
CA GLU A 91 1.71 -11.65 -12.03
C GLU A 91 1.47 -10.52 -11.02
N GLY A 92 2.01 -10.64 -9.80
CA GLY A 92 1.89 -9.58 -8.81
C GLY A 92 2.66 -8.32 -9.16
N SER A 93 3.88 -8.46 -9.67
CA SER A 93 4.64 -7.31 -10.15
C SER A 93 3.90 -6.58 -11.27
N LYS A 94 3.26 -7.33 -12.19
CA LYS A 94 2.50 -6.75 -13.29
C LYS A 94 1.24 -6.03 -12.79
N ALA A 95 0.46 -6.66 -11.92
CA ALA A 95 -0.77 -6.07 -11.38
C ALA A 95 -0.49 -4.78 -10.59
N ILE A 96 0.52 -4.77 -9.72
CA ILE A 96 0.91 -3.57 -8.97
C ILE A 96 1.39 -2.46 -9.91
N CYS A 97 2.22 -2.80 -10.92
CA CYS A 97 2.72 -1.82 -11.88
C CYS A 97 1.57 -1.24 -12.75
N GLU A 98 0.61 -2.08 -13.13
CA GLU A 98 -0.58 -1.67 -13.88
C GLU A 98 -1.45 -0.72 -13.05
N TYR A 99 -1.69 -1.03 -11.77
CA TYR A 99 -2.36 -0.11 -10.85
C TYR A 99 -1.61 1.22 -10.71
N LEU A 100 -0.30 1.18 -10.49
CA LEU A 100 0.53 2.38 -10.33
C LEU A 100 0.64 3.23 -11.60
N SER A 101 0.35 2.66 -12.78
CA SER A 101 0.32 3.40 -14.04
C SER A 101 -0.91 4.31 -14.15
N ASN A 102 -2.01 3.94 -13.48
CA ASN A 102 -3.23 4.75 -13.43
C ASN A 102 -3.94 4.57 -12.07
N PRO A 103 -3.36 5.09 -10.97
CA PRO A 103 -3.93 4.92 -9.65
C PRO A 103 -5.23 5.71 -9.54
N ALA A 104 -6.21 5.15 -8.82
CA ALA A 104 -7.44 5.88 -8.52
C ALA A 104 -7.09 7.12 -7.68
N PRO A 105 -7.56 8.33 -8.05
CA PRO A 105 -7.20 9.58 -7.37
C PRO A 105 -7.69 9.64 -5.92
N ASP A 106 -8.75 8.89 -5.62
CA ASP A 106 -9.35 8.78 -4.29
C ASP A 106 -8.81 7.58 -3.50
N SER A 107 -7.72 6.96 -3.96
CA SER A 107 -7.12 5.80 -3.30
C SER A 107 -5.65 6.01 -2.98
N ILE A 108 -5.22 5.47 -1.84
CA ILE A 108 -3.81 5.33 -1.49
C ILE A 108 -3.50 3.85 -1.37
N LEU A 109 -2.46 3.40 -2.07
CA LEU A 109 -1.96 2.02 -1.95
C LEU A 109 -0.88 1.95 -0.87
N LEU A 110 -1.07 1.07 0.12
CA LEU A 110 -0.08 0.76 1.14
C LEU A 110 0.29 -0.72 1.06
N VAL A 111 1.48 -1.01 0.55
CA VAL A 111 2.01 -2.37 0.47
C VAL A 111 2.93 -2.63 1.66
N THR A 112 2.66 -3.71 2.40
CA THR A 112 3.54 -4.21 3.47
C THR A 112 4.12 -5.53 3.05
N ALA A 113 5.44 -5.69 3.14
CA ALA A 113 6.14 -6.90 2.75
C ALA A 113 7.20 -7.28 3.78
N PRO A 114 7.59 -8.56 3.89
CA PRO A 114 8.87 -8.91 4.49
C PRO A 114 10.01 -8.25 3.69
N ARG A 115 11.22 -8.28 4.26
CA ARG A 115 12.41 -7.68 3.62
C ARG A 115 12.53 -8.15 2.17
N ILE A 116 12.45 -7.20 1.24
CA ILE A 116 12.72 -7.44 -0.17
C ILE A 116 14.23 -7.47 -0.38
N SER A 117 14.74 -8.60 -0.83
CA SER A 117 16.11 -8.68 -1.34
C SER A 117 16.07 -8.14 -2.76
N GLY A 118 16.63 -6.96 -2.99
CA GLY A 118 16.92 -6.51 -4.34
C GLY A 118 18.09 -7.33 -4.88
N GLU A 119 17.83 -8.19 -5.85
CA GLU A 119 18.86 -8.68 -6.77
C GLU A 119 19.04 -7.68 -7.92
#